data_AF-A0A7X3QDJ7-F1
#
_entry.id   AF-A0A7X3QDJ7-F1
#
_cell.length_a   1.000
_cell.length_b   1.000
_cell.length_c   1.000
_cell.angle_alpha   90.00
_cell.angle_beta   90.00
_cell.angle_gamma   90.00
#
_symmetry.space_group_name_H-M   'P 1'
#
loop_
_entity.id
_entity.type
_entity.pdbx_description
1 polymer ?
#
loop_
_entity_poly.entity_id
_entity_poly.type
_entity_poly.pdbx_seq_one_letter_code
_entity_poly.pdbx_strand_id
1 'polypeptide(L)'
;MAEAVLDALAASDVARLEALALSETEFRTVVWPELPSSRPERGLPFEYAWGDLHQKSNNALRRLIAGEAGRRYHLLAVEFDGESTAYDTYTVHRESRLSVRGDDGAELQLRLFGSVLERDGEFKLFSYVVD
;
A
#
# COMPACT_ATOMS: atom_id res chain seq x y z
N MET A 1 9.85 4.84 -0.26
CA MET A 1 8.59 4.25 -0.79
C MET A 1 7.54 5.33 -1.11
N ALA A 2 7.05 6.13 -0.14
CA ALA A 2 5.99 7.11 -0.38
C ALA A 2 6.32 8.13 -1.50
N GLU A 3 7.55 8.65 -1.53
CA GLU A 3 8.01 9.53 -2.61
C GLU A 3 7.88 8.87 -3.99
N ALA A 4 8.22 7.58 -4.10
CA ALA A 4 8.10 6.85 -5.35
C ALA A 4 6.64 6.69 -5.82
N VAL A 5 5.68 6.67 -4.89
CA VAL A 5 4.24 6.71 -5.22
C VAL A 5 3.86 8.08 -5.79
N LEU A 6 4.30 9.16 -5.14
CA LEU A 6 4.04 10.52 -5.61
C LEU A 6 4.65 10.77 -6.99
N ASP A 7 5.90 10.33 -7.20
CA ASP A 7 6.58 10.42 -8.49
C ASP A 7 5.83 9.66 -9.59
N ALA A 8 5.38 8.44 -9.30
CA ALA A 8 4.65 7.62 -10.26
C ALA A 8 3.26 8.21 -10.56
N LEU A 9 2.57 8.78 -9.57
CA LEU A 9 1.31 9.52 -9.78
C LEU A 9 1.52 10.76 -10.65
N ALA A 10 2.55 11.55 -10.36
CA ALA A 10 2.88 12.74 -11.14
C ALA A 10 3.20 12.41 -12.60
N ALA A 11 3.84 11.26 -12.84
CA ALA A 11 4.14 10.76 -14.18
C ALA A 11 2.98 10.00 -14.85
N SER A 12 1.86 9.79 -14.14
CA SER A 12 0.76 8.90 -14.56
C SER A 12 1.26 7.49 -14.93
N ASP A 13 2.31 7.01 -14.26
CA ASP A 13 2.98 5.74 -14.51
C ASP A 13 2.28 4.60 -13.75
N VAL A 14 1.25 4.05 -14.38
CA VAL A 14 0.43 2.97 -13.82
C VAL A 14 1.27 1.72 -13.53
N ALA A 15 2.18 1.35 -14.43
CA ALA A 15 3.00 0.15 -14.28
C ALA A 15 3.93 0.28 -13.06
N ARG A 16 4.49 1.46 -12.84
CA ARG A 16 5.31 1.72 -11.63
C ARG A 16 4.47 1.70 -10.36
N LEU A 17 3.25 2.24 -10.38
CA LEU A 17 2.34 2.14 -9.22
C LEU A 17 1.98 0.70 -8.88
N GLU A 18 1.72 -0.13 -9.88
CA GLU A 18 1.46 -1.57 -9.69
C GLU A 18 2.70 -2.27 -9.10
N ALA A 19 3.90 -1.97 -9.60
CA ALA A 19 5.15 -2.58 -9.13
C ALA A 19 5.57 -2.19 -7.71
N LEU A 20 5.07 -1.06 -7.18
CA LEU A 20 5.32 -0.63 -5.80
C LEU A 20 4.53 -1.45 -4.77
N ALA A 21 3.41 -2.05 -5.17
CA ALA A 21 2.61 -2.96 -4.34
C ALA A 21 3.26 -4.34 -4.23
N LEU A 22 2.89 -5.09 -3.19
CA LEU A 22 3.25 -6.50 -3.05
C LEU A 22 2.87 -7.27 -4.32
N SER A 23 3.80 -8.08 -4.81
CA SER A 23 3.53 -9.10 -5.82
C SER A 23 2.92 -10.34 -5.20
N GLU A 24 2.33 -11.19 -6.03
CA GLU A 24 1.81 -12.50 -5.58
C GLU A 24 2.90 -13.34 -4.93
N THR A 25 4.10 -13.37 -5.52
CA THR A 25 5.24 -14.13 -5.01
C THR A 25 5.65 -13.65 -3.62
N GLU A 26 5.74 -12.34 -3.40
CA GLU A 26 6.06 -11.78 -2.08
C GLU A 26 4.95 -12.07 -1.08
N PHE A 27 3.69 -11.91 -1.48
CA PHE A 27 2.55 -12.25 -0.63
C PHE A 27 2.57 -13.73 -0.25
N ARG A 28 2.87 -14.64 -1.19
CA ARG A 28 2.93 -16.09 -0.97
C ARG A 28 4.07 -16.51 -0.05
N THR A 29 5.24 -15.90 -0.21
CA THR A 29 6.48 -16.36 0.43
C THR A 29 6.78 -15.65 1.74
N VAL A 30 6.34 -14.40 1.91
CA VAL A 30 6.62 -13.59 3.10
C VAL A 30 5.36 -13.43 3.95
N VAL A 31 4.26 -12.97 3.35
CA VAL A 31 3.07 -12.57 4.12
C VAL A 31 2.24 -13.79 4.54
N TRP A 32 1.85 -14.61 3.56
CA TRP A 32 0.91 -15.70 3.75
C TRP A 32 1.29 -16.67 4.88
N PRO A 33 2.56 -17.12 5.01
CA PRO A 33 2.93 -18.08 6.06
C PRO A 33 2.65 -17.60 7.49
N GLU A 34 2.64 -16.28 7.73
CA GLU A 34 2.47 -15.69 9.06
C GLU A 34 1.04 -15.19 9.34
N LEU A 35 0.18 -15.14 8.31
CA LEU A 35 -1.20 -14.71 8.50
C LEU A 35 -2.01 -15.73 9.31
N PRO A 36 -2.83 -15.29 10.29
CA PRO A 36 -3.76 -16.19 10.99
C PRO A 36 -4.73 -16.94 10.07
N SER A 37 -5.01 -16.39 8.88
CA SER A 37 -5.87 -16.99 7.85
C SER A 37 -5.22 -18.12 7.07
N SER A 38 -3.89 -18.23 7.06
CA SER A 38 -3.17 -19.31 6.36
C SER A 38 -3.10 -20.61 7.15
N ARG A 39 -3.45 -20.56 8.43
CA ARG A 39 -3.48 -21.71 9.32
C ARG A 39 -4.39 -22.82 8.73
N PRO A 40 -3.94 -24.08 8.66
CA PRO A 40 -4.70 -25.16 8.03
C PRO A 40 -6.14 -25.31 8.54
N GLU A 41 -6.38 -25.03 9.82
CA GLU A 41 -7.70 -25.13 10.46
C GLU A 41 -8.71 -24.11 9.91
N ARG A 42 -8.24 -23.03 9.27
CA ARG A 42 -9.09 -22.05 8.60
C ARG A 42 -9.58 -22.53 7.25
N GLY A 43 -8.88 -23.50 6.63
CA GLY A 43 -9.23 -24.06 5.33
C GLY A 43 -9.27 -23.04 4.18
N LEU A 44 -8.66 -21.86 4.34
CA LEU A 44 -8.71 -20.79 3.35
C LEU A 44 -7.62 -21.02 2.28
N PRO A 45 -7.99 -21.17 0.99
CA PRO A 45 -7.00 -21.31 -0.06
C PRO A 45 -6.20 -20.01 -0.26
N PHE A 46 -4.90 -20.14 -0.51
CA PHE A 46 -4.02 -19.01 -0.85
C PHE A 46 -4.60 -18.15 -1.99
N GLU A 47 -5.02 -18.81 -3.08
CA GLU A 47 -5.52 -18.14 -4.29
C GLU A 47 -6.74 -17.25 -4.00
N TYR A 48 -7.57 -17.65 -3.03
CA TYR A 48 -8.70 -16.84 -2.61
C TYR A 48 -8.25 -15.61 -1.84
N ALA A 49 -7.35 -15.78 -0.86
CA ALA A 49 -6.85 -14.68 -0.04
C ALA A 49 -6.08 -13.65 -0.88
N TRP A 50 -5.20 -14.12 -1.77
CA TRP A 50 -4.48 -13.26 -2.70
C TRP A 50 -5.43 -12.59 -3.69
N GLY A 51 -6.33 -13.36 -4.32
CA GLY A 51 -7.27 -12.84 -5.31
C GLY A 51 -8.16 -11.72 -4.75
N ASP A 52 -8.69 -11.88 -3.54
CA ASP A 52 -9.51 -10.87 -2.87
C ASP A 52 -8.72 -9.58 -2.58
N LEU A 53 -7.54 -9.71 -1.97
CA LEU A 53 -6.66 -8.58 -1.68
C LEU A 53 -6.25 -7.84 -2.95
N HIS A 54 -5.74 -8.58 -3.94
CA HIS A 54 -5.23 -8.03 -5.18
C HIS A 54 -6.35 -7.32 -5.97
N GLN A 55 -7.53 -7.92 -6.06
CA GLN A 55 -8.68 -7.30 -6.71
C GLN A 55 -9.10 -5.99 -6.03
N LYS A 56 -9.20 -5.97 -4.70
CA LYS A 56 -9.58 -4.76 -3.95
C LYS A 56 -8.52 -3.66 -4.09
N SER A 57 -7.25 -4.02 -3.97
CA SER A 57 -6.12 -3.10 -4.14
C SER A 57 -6.10 -2.49 -5.54
N ASN A 58 -6.24 -3.30 -6.60
CA ASN A 58 -6.30 -2.79 -7.97
C ASN A 58 -7.48 -1.86 -8.22
N ASN A 59 -8.64 -2.14 -7.62
CA ASN A 59 -9.80 -1.25 -7.70
C ASN A 59 -9.55 0.09 -7.01
N ALA A 60 -8.89 0.08 -5.85
CA ALA A 60 -8.49 1.29 -5.15
C ALA A 60 -7.44 2.09 -5.94
N LEU A 61 -6.43 1.41 -6.51
CA LEU A 61 -5.43 2.02 -7.37
C LEU A 61 -6.05 2.75 -8.58
N ARG A 62 -7.04 2.12 -9.24
CA ARG A 62 -7.75 2.77 -10.36
C ARG A 62 -8.46 4.06 -9.93
N ARG A 63 -9.06 4.09 -8.74
CA ARG A 63 -9.71 5.29 -8.19
C ARG A 63 -8.69 6.36 -7.85
N LEU A 64 -7.57 5.97 -7.25
CA LEU A 64 -6.44 6.85 -6.96
C LEU A 64 -5.93 7.53 -8.24
N ILE A 65 -5.64 6.75 -9.28
CA ILE A 65 -5.19 7.27 -10.58
C ILE A 65 -6.22 8.25 -11.16
N ALA A 66 -7.51 7.92 -11.11
CA ALA A 66 -8.55 8.79 -11.64
C ALA A 66 -8.67 10.14 -10.92
N GLY A 67 -8.29 10.22 -9.63
CA GLY A 67 -8.34 11.47 -8.85
C GLY A 67 -7.04 12.28 -8.84
N GLU A 68 -5.91 11.58 -8.79
CA GLU A 68 -4.61 12.17 -8.41
C GLU A 68 -3.54 12.12 -9.51
N ALA A 69 -3.76 11.38 -10.61
CA ALA A 69 -2.75 11.26 -11.66
C ALA A 69 -2.43 12.62 -12.31
N GLY A 70 -1.15 12.83 -12.60
CA GLY A 70 -0.60 14.07 -13.15
C GLY A 70 -0.42 15.20 -12.14
N ARG A 71 -0.89 15.05 -10.89
CA ARG A 71 -0.64 16.03 -9.82
C ARG A 71 0.74 15.82 -9.23
N ARG A 72 1.42 16.92 -8.92
CA ARG A 72 2.72 16.91 -8.24
C ARG A 72 2.55 17.30 -6.80
N TYR A 73 3.26 16.56 -5.96
CA TYR A 73 3.26 16.73 -4.52
C TYR A 73 4.68 16.59 -4.00
N HIS A 74 5.06 17.46 -3.08
CA HIS A 74 6.26 17.30 -2.27
C HIS A 74 5.88 16.62 -0.95
N LEU A 75 6.52 15.51 -0.63
CA LEU A 75 6.27 14.81 0.62
C LEU A 75 6.82 15.60 1.81
N LEU A 76 6.00 15.81 2.84
CA LEU A 76 6.42 16.43 4.10
C LEU A 76 6.55 15.38 5.21
N ALA A 77 5.58 14.49 5.33
CA ALA A 77 5.57 13.42 6.34
C ALA A 77 4.71 12.24 5.91
N VAL A 78 5.01 11.06 6.47
CA VAL A 78 4.17 9.86 6.42
C VAL A 78 3.84 9.46 7.84
N GLU A 79 2.56 9.28 8.11
CA GLU A 79 2.03 8.85 9.40
C GLU A 79 1.12 7.64 9.19
N PHE A 80 0.90 6.88 10.26
CA PHE A 80 -0.01 5.74 10.27
C PHE A 80 -0.96 5.92 11.44
N ASP A 81 -2.24 6.12 11.14
CA ASP A 81 -3.26 6.41 12.15
C ASP A 81 -3.83 5.12 12.79
N GLY A 82 -3.69 4.00 12.08
CA GLY A 82 -4.23 2.71 12.47
C GLY A 82 -3.24 1.86 13.26
N GLU A 83 -3.75 0.83 13.93
CA GLU A 83 -2.92 -0.11 14.67
C GLU A 83 -1.97 -0.88 13.73
N SER A 84 -0.68 -0.83 14.08
CA SER A 84 0.33 -1.64 13.41
C SER A 84 0.29 -3.07 13.95
N THR A 85 0.17 -4.06 13.06
CA THR A 85 0.23 -5.47 13.46
C THR A 85 1.62 -6.01 13.22
N ALA A 86 2.29 -6.41 14.29
CA ALA A 86 3.55 -7.14 14.21
C ALA A 86 3.28 -8.63 13.93
N TYR A 87 4.03 -9.17 13.00
CA TYR A 87 4.20 -10.60 12.72
C TYR A 87 5.63 -11.00 13.08
N ASP A 88 5.98 -12.27 12.87
CA ASP A 88 7.29 -12.79 13.27
C ASP A 88 8.43 -12.15 12.46
N THR A 89 8.21 -11.84 11.17
CA THR A 89 9.25 -11.28 10.29
C THR A 89 8.95 -9.90 9.70
N TYR A 90 7.74 -9.37 9.89
CA TYR A 90 7.37 -8.06 9.35
C TYR A 90 6.31 -7.37 10.20
N THR A 91 6.16 -6.06 10.03
CA THR A 91 5.07 -5.27 10.60
C THR A 91 4.19 -4.70 9.50
N VAL A 92 2.87 -4.71 9.69
CA VAL A 92 1.93 -4.03 8.78
C VAL A 92 1.41 -2.79 9.47
N HIS A 93 1.72 -1.63 8.91
CA HIS A 93 1.15 -0.34 9.30
C HIS A 93 -0.13 -0.07 8.50
N ARG A 94 -1.13 0.54 9.14
CA ARG A 94 -2.45 0.78 8.55
C ARG A 94 -2.85 2.24 8.63
N GLU A 95 -3.85 2.59 7.82
CA GLU A 95 -4.42 3.93 7.72
C GLU A 95 -3.33 4.98 7.45
N SER A 96 -2.58 4.77 6.36
CA SER A 96 -1.51 5.68 6.01
C SER A 96 -2.05 7.07 5.66
N ARG A 97 -1.34 8.09 6.16
CA ARG A 97 -1.65 9.50 5.94
C ARG A 97 -0.40 10.24 5.54
N LEU A 98 -0.44 10.88 4.38
CA LEU A 98 0.67 11.64 3.83
C LEU A 98 0.36 13.11 3.99
N SER A 99 1.23 13.84 4.69
CA SER A 99 1.24 15.29 4.64
C SER A 99 2.10 15.70 3.45
N VAL A 100 1.53 16.47 2.52
CA VAL A 100 2.18 16.89 1.28
C VAL A 100 2.02 18.39 1.04
N ARG A 101 2.89 18.95 0.21
CA ARG A 101 2.73 20.30 -0.35
C ARG A 101 2.46 20.21 -1.85
N GLY A 102 1.39 20.83 -2.33
CA GLY A 102 1.09 20.96 -3.75
C GLY A 102 1.94 22.02 -4.45
N ASP A 103 1.86 22.08 -5.79
CA ASP A 103 2.57 23.07 -6.61
C ASP A 103 2.09 24.52 -6.36
N ASP A 104 0.87 24.70 -5.85
CA ASP A 104 0.33 26.00 -5.42
C ASP A 104 0.86 26.44 -4.03
N GLY A 105 1.69 25.60 -3.40
CA GLY A 105 2.23 25.81 -2.06
C GLY A 105 1.29 25.41 -0.94
N ALA A 106 0.07 24.94 -1.23
CA ALA A 106 -0.86 24.49 -0.22
C ALA A 106 -0.41 23.17 0.43
N GLU A 107 -0.49 23.10 1.75
CA GLU A 107 -0.26 21.87 2.49
C GLU A 107 -1.57 21.10 2.66
N LEU A 108 -1.55 19.81 2.34
CA LEU A 108 -2.71 18.94 2.30
C LEU A 108 -2.38 17.61 2.96
N GLN A 109 -3.41 16.94 3.49
CA GLN A 109 -3.30 15.56 3.95
C GLN A 109 -4.00 14.64 2.94
N LEU A 110 -3.28 13.63 2.46
CA LEU A 110 -3.77 12.67 1.49
C LEU A 110 -3.71 11.25 2.04
N ARG A 111 -4.69 10.44 1.66
CA ARG A 111 -4.71 8.99 1.89
C ARG A 111 -4.60 8.30 0.54
N LEU A 112 -3.36 8.03 0.11
CA LEU A 112 -3.08 7.48 -1.23
C LEU A 112 -3.06 5.94 -1.23
N PHE A 113 -2.73 5.34 -0.09
CA PHE A 113 -2.70 3.89 0.10
C PHE A 113 -3.09 3.56 1.54
N GLY A 114 -3.57 2.35 1.77
CA GLY A 114 -4.10 1.97 3.08
C GLY A 114 -3.04 1.45 4.03
N SER A 115 -2.16 0.60 3.51
CA SER A 115 -1.26 -0.16 4.35
C SER A 115 0.11 -0.38 3.73
N VAL A 116 1.10 -0.50 4.61
CA VAL A 116 2.52 -0.64 4.28
C VAL A 116 3.07 -1.80 5.10
N LEU A 117 3.87 -2.64 4.45
CA LEU A 117 4.66 -3.67 5.10
C LEU A 117 6.06 -3.11 5.37
N GLU A 118 6.51 -3.18 6.63
CA GLU A 118 7.88 -2.94 7.05
C GLU A 118 8.56 -4.27 7.36
N ARG A 119 9.73 -4.50 6.77
CA ARG A 119 10.59 -5.66 7.05
C ARG A 119 12.04 -5.26 6.93
N ASP A 120 12.83 -5.56 7.97
CA ASP A 120 14.27 -5.25 8.02
C ASP A 120 14.59 -3.76 7.74
N GLY A 121 13.68 -2.85 8.13
CA GLY A 121 13.77 -1.40 7.87
C GLY A 121 13.41 -0.97 6.44
N GLU A 122 13.03 -1.91 5.58
CA GLU A 122 12.53 -1.64 4.23
C GLU A 122 11.00 -1.62 4.20
N PHE A 123 10.43 -0.75 3.36
CA PHE A 123 8.99 -0.52 3.27
C PHE A 123 8.46 -0.85 1.89
N LYS A 124 7.35 -1.58 1.83
CA LYS A 124 6.62 -1.90 0.59
C LYS A 124 5.13 -1.67 0.75
N LEU A 125 4.44 -1.22 -0.30
CA LEU A 125 2.99 -1.03 -0.26
C LEU A 125 2.32 -2.39 -0.11
N PHE A 126 1.56 -2.57 0.96
CA PHE A 126 0.78 -3.78 1.17
C PHE A 126 -0.52 -3.72 0.37
N SER A 127 -1.22 -2.58 0.39
CA SER A 127 -2.47 -2.38 -0.34
C SER A 127 -2.80 -0.90 -0.58
N TYR A 128 -3.42 -0.61 -1.72
CA TYR A 128 -4.01 0.69 -2.03
C TYR A 128 -5.39 0.92 -1.39
N VAL A 129 -5.98 -0.10 -0.75
CA VAL A 129 -7.31 0.01 -0.15
C VAL A 129 -7.29 1.00 1.01
N VAL A 130 -7.93 2.15 0.82
CA VAL A 130 -8.17 3.15 1.88
C VAL A 130 -9.62 2.98 2.36
N ASP A 131 -9.81 2.96 3.67
CA ASP A 131 -11.13 2.94 4.34
C ASP A 131 -11.77 4.34 4.42
#